data_AF-A0A368GNS0-F1
#
_entry.id   AF-A0A368GNS0-F1
#
_cell.length_a   1.000
_cell.length_b   1.000
_cell.length_c   1.000
_cell.angle_alpha   90.00
_cell.angle_beta   90.00
_cell.angle_gamma   90.00
#
_symmetry.space_group_name_H-M   'P 1'
#
loop_
_entity.id
_entity.type
_entity.pdbx_description
1 polymer ?
#
loop_
_entity_poly.entity_id
_entity_poly.type
_entity_poly.pdbx_seq_one_letter_code
_entity_poly.pdbx_strand_id
1 'polypeptide(L)'
;MDTPRILKTFATQLKEFMRGPPSNGVVSVYYSRKNFLRPELQPEEHRSFDAEVEYLDSFFQDGHAYCMGSLKQDRWYLYTYRVPQLVTKLADHTLEILMTDLDEDVLHTFTKDACENGKDCTEMQYDNV
;
A
#
# COMPACT_ATOMS: atom_id res chain seq x y z
N MET A 1 -9.86 1.97 17.88
CA MET A 1 -9.47 1.09 16.76
C MET A 1 -7.96 1.08 16.70
N ASP A 2 -7.33 -0.09 16.60
CA ASP A 2 -5.89 -0.19 16.48
C ASP A 2 -5.46 0.07 15.03
N THR A 3 -4.42 0.89 14.84
CA THR A 3 -3.83 1.13 13.52
C THR A 3 -3.14 -0.13 13.00
N PRO A 4 -3.47 -0.63 11.79
CA PRO A 4 -2.85 -1.83 11.22
C PRO A 4 -1.32 -1.73 11.11
N ARG A 5 -0.61 -2.83 11.38
CA ARG A 5 0.86 -2.95 11.26
C ARG A 5 1.24 -3.79 10.04
N ILE A 6 0.99 -3.27 8.84
CA ILE A 6 1.10 -4.06 7.59
C ILE A 6 2.49 -4.68 7.39
N LEU A 7 3.57 -3.98 7.74
CA LEU A 7 4.93 -4.52 7.59
C LEU A 7 5.23 -5.65 8.58
N LYS A 8 4.64 -5.63 9.78
CA LYS A 8 4.78 -6.75 10.72
C LYS A 8 4.03 -7.99 10.25
N THR A 9 2.82 -7.80 9.72
CA THR A 9 2.06 -8.90 9.12
C THR A 9 2.81 -9.49 7.92
N PHE A 10 3.34 -8.62 7.06
CA PHE A 10 4.17 -9.02 5.92
C PHE A 10 5.41 -9.80 6.36
N ALA A 11 6.15 -9.35 7.36
CA ALA A 11 7.35 -10.05 7.84
C ALA A 11 7.05 -11.46 8.36
N THR A 12 5.92 -11.67 9.02
CA THR A 12 5.50 -13.01 9.45
C THR A 12 5.28 -13.92 8.24
N GLN A 13 4.49 -13.46 7.27
CA GLN A 13 4.20 -14.23 6.04
C GLN A 13 5.46 -14.46 5.20
N LEU A 14 6.32 -13.45 5.07
CA LEU A 14 7.58 -13.54 4.33
C LEU A 14 8.52 -14.56 4.97
N LYS A 15 8.66 -14.56 6.29
CA LYS A 15 9.48 -15.57 7.00
C LYS A 15 8.95 -16.98 6.77
N GLU A 16 7.64 -17.16 6.77
CA GLU A 16 7.03 -18.46 6.45
C GLU A 16 7.31 -18.87 5.00
N PHE A 17 7.16 -17.93 4.05
CA PHE A 17 7.45 -18.17 2.64
C PHE A 17 8.92 -18.53 2.38
N MET A 18 9.85 -17.78 2.98
CA MET A 18 11.30 -17.99 2.84
C MET A 18 11.81 -19.26 3.54
N ARG A 19 11.04 -19.84 4.47
CA ARG A 19 11.31 -21.17 5.05
C ARG A 19 10.91 -22.33 4.12
N GLY A 20 10.22 -22.03 3.03
CA GLY A 20 9.84 -23.00 2.00
C GLY A 20 11.03 -23.56 1.21
N PRO A 21 10.77 -24.41 0.20
CA PRO A 21 11.83 -24.99 -0.63
C PRO A 21 12.67 -23.90 -1.33
N PRO A 22 13.96 -24.15 -1.64
CA PRO A 22 14.88 -23.17 -2.23
C PRO A 22 14.42 -22.55 -3.57
N SER A 23 13.43 -23.17 -4.23
CA SER A 23 12.78 -22.66 -5.44
C SER A 23 11.85 -21.47 -5.20
N ASN A 24 11.46 -21.18 -3.95
CA ASN A 24 10.59 -20.07 -3.57
C ASN A 24 11.40 -18.78 -3.39
N GLY A 25 12.12 -18.36 -4.43
CA GLY A 25 12.79 -17.07 -4.44
C GLY A 25 11.79 -15.93 -4.63
N VAL A 26 11.88 -14.90 -3.80
CA VAL A 26 11.16 -13.63 -4.06
C VAL A 26 11.78 -12.96 -5.27
N VAL A 27 11.00 -12.84 -6.34
CA VAL A 27 11.42 -12.23 -7.61
C VAL A 27 11.43 -10.71 -7.54
N SER A 28 10.35 -10.16 -7.01
CA SER A 28 10.13 -8.72 -6.90
C SER A 28 9.26 -8.39 -5.69
N VAL A 29 9.55 -7.26 -5.06
CA VAL A 29 8.80 -6.68 -3.95
C VAL A 29 8.45 -5.26 -4.33
N TYR A 30 7.22 -4.86 -4.03
CA TYR A 30 6.77 -3.48 -4.12
C TYR A 30 6.01 -3.17 -2.83
N TYR A 31 6.52 -2.23 -2.04
CA TYR A 31 5.83 -1.67 -0.90
C TYR A 31 5.64 -0.19 -1.14
N SER A 32 4.39 0.26 -1.23
CA SER A 32 4.08 1.64 -1.52
C SER A 32 2.99 2.20 -0.62
N ARG A 33 3.01 3.52 -0.45
CA ARG A 33 1.93 4.26 0.20
C ARG A 33 2.00 5.76 -0.09
N LYS A 34 0.85 6.42 -0.05
CA LYS A 34 0.78 7.89 0.06
C LYS A 34 1.26 8.34 1.45
N ASN A 35 1.69 9.59 1.57
CA ASN A 35 1.86 10.21 2.89
C ASN A 35 0.58 10.11 3.73
N PHE A 36 0.74 9.80 5.01
CA PHE A 36 -0.39 9.77 5.95
C PHE A 36 -0.88 11.19 6.27
N LEU A 37 -2.18 11.33 6.52
CA LEU A 37 -2.78 12.56 7.05
C LEU A 37 -2.40 12.83 8.52
N ARG A 38 -2.06 11.77 9.26
CA ARG A 38 -1.69 11.79 10.68
C ARG A 38 -0.56 10.76 10.95
N PRO A 39 0.68 11.02 10.50
CA PRO A 39 1.80 10.09 10.67
C PRO A 39 2.10 9.70 12.13
N GLU A 40 1.85 10.60 13.07
CA GLU A 40 2.07 10.42 14.50
C GLU A 40 1.17 9.35 15.15
N LEU A 41 0.03 9.04 14.54
CA LEU A 41 -0.88 7.98 14.98
C LEU A 41 -0.43 6.60 14.48
N GLN A 42 0.62 6.53 13.67
CA GLN A 42 1.14 5.28 13.17
C GLN A 42 2.01 4.59 14.24
N PRO A 43 2.04 3.24 14.23
CA PRO A 43 3.06 2.44 14.88
C PRO A 43 4.46 2.94 14.53
N GLU A 44 5.41 2.82 15.46
CA GLU A 44 6.77 3.34 15.30
C GLU A 44 7.42 2.94 13.97
N GLU A 45 7.21 1.70 13.55
CA GLU A 45 7.76 1.14 12.31
C GLU A 45 7.19 1.80 11.04
N HIS A 46 6.06 2.50 11.15
CA HIS A 46 5.31 3.16 10.07
C HIS A 46 5.27 4.69 10.20
N ARG A 47 5.94 5.27 11.21
CA ARG A 47 5.90 6.74 11.44
C ARG A 47 6.68 7.52 10.39
N SER A 48 7.68 6.90 9.77
CA SER A 48 8.49 7.51 8.72
C SER A 48 8.77 6.50 7.63
N PHE A 49 8.98 6.98 6.40
CA PHE A 49 9.35 6.08 5.31
C PHE A 49 10.77 5.52 5.51
N ASP A 50 11.67 6.27 6.13
CA ASP A 50 13.03 5.79 6.43
C ASP A 50 13.02 4.57 7.36
N ALA A 51 12.17 4.57 8.40
CA ALA A 51 12.01 3.41 9.28
C ALA A 51 11.43 2.19 8.55
N GLU A 52 10.55 2.41 7.58
CA GLU A 52 9.98 1.35 6.76
C GLU A 52 11.03 0.77 5.79
N VAL A 53 11.90 1.60 5.24
CA VAL A 53 13.03 1.20 4.40
C VAL A 53 14.03 0.38 5.21
N GLU A 54 14.46 0.88 6.37
CA GLU A 54 15.39 0.16 7.27
C GLU A 54 14.82 -1.22 7.65
N TYR A 55 13.52 -1.28 7.91
CA TYR A 55 12.85 -2.55 8.19
C TYR A 55 12.90 -3.51 7.00
N LEU A 56 12.63 -3.02 5.79
CA LEU A 56 12.61 -3.85 4.57
C LEU A 56 14.00 -4.28 4.12
N ASP A 57 15.00 -3.42 4.27
CA ASP A 57 16.41 -3.73 4.00
C ASP A 57 16.94 -4.87 4.89
N SER A 58 16.34 -5.09 6.07
CA SER A 58 16.66 -6.24 6.92
C SER A 58 16.28 -7.60 6.30
N PHE A 59 15.42 -7.60 5.27
CA PHE A 59 14.98 -8.80 4.53
C PHE A 59 15.57 -8.90 3.12
N PHE A 60 15.72 -7.76 2.43
CA PHE A 60 16.13 -7.71 1.03
C PHE A 60 17.37 -6.85 0.89
N GLN A 61 18.49 -7.49 0.58
CA GLN A 61 19.72 -6.77 0.25
C GLN A 61 19.53 -6.08 -1.11
N ASP A 62 20.06 -4.85 -1.26
CA ASP A 62 19.93 -4.03 -2.46
C ASP A 62 18.48 -3.61 -2.81
N GLY A 63 17.69 -3.28 -1.79
CA GLY A 63 16.45 -2.55 -1.94
C GLY A 63 16.64 -1.14 -2.50
N HIS A 64 15.61 -0.62 -3.15
CA HIS A 64 15.56 0.75 -3.66
C HIS A 64 14.33 1.48 -3.14
N ALA A 65 14.54 2.69 -2.62
CA ALA A 65 13.49 3.53 -2.09
C ALA A 65 13.34 4.82 -2.92
N TYR A 66 12.10 5.23 -3.14
CA TYR A 66 11.75 6.41 -3.94
C TYR A 66 10.67 7.23 -3.25
N CYS A 67 10.79 8.55 -3.36
CA CYS A 67 9.74 9.51 -3.00
C CYS A 67 9.33 10.27 -4.26
N MET A 68 8.10 10.09 -4.69
CA MET A 68 7.51 10.76 -5.85
C MET A 68 6.57 11.88 -5.40
N GLY A 69 6.73 13.08 -5.95
CA GLY A 69 5.93 14.25 -5.60
C GLY A 69 6.69 15.28 -4.75
N SER A 70 5.97 16.33 -4.32
CA SER A 70 6.57 17.51 -3.69
C SER A 70 6.79 17.31 -2.19
N LEU A 71 8.01 17.64 -1.68
CA LEU A 71 8.41 17.59 -0.25
C LEU A 71 7.42 18.22 0.74
N LYS A 72 6.68 19.24 0.29
CA LYS A 72 5.77 20.02 1.14
C LYS A 72 4.29 19.68 0.94
N GLN A 73 3.98 18.79 -0.01
CA GLN A 73 2.61 18.41 -0.36
C GLN A 73 2.50 16.89 -0.43
N ASP A 74 1.46 16.44 -1.10
CA ASP A 74 1.22 15.05 -1.38
C ASP A 74 2.36 14.40 -2.15
N ARG A 75 2.63 13.17 -1.71
CA ARG A 75 3.76 12.37 -2.13
C ARG A 75 3.40 10.90 -2.02
N TRP A 76 4.08 10.12 -2.82
CA TRP A 76 3.96 8.67 -2.82
C TRP A 76 5.34 8.07 -2.59
N TYR A 77 5.41 7.17 -1.62
CA TYR A 77 6.59 6.44 -1.26
C TYR A 77 6.54 5.06 -1.89
N LEU A 78 7.69 4.59 -2.39
CA LEU A 78 7.85 3.27 -2.96
C LEU A 78 9.18 2.67 -2.53
N TYR A 79 9.14 1.54 -1.86
CA TYR A 79 10.26 0.63 -1.73
C TYR A 79 10.09 -0.52 -2.72
N THR A 80 11.16 -0.90 -3.39
CA THR A 80 11.18 -2.04 -4.29
C THR A 80 12.47 -2.83 -4.21
N TYR A 81 12.36 -4.13 -4.35
CA TYR A 81 13.49 -5.04 -4.54
C TYR A 81 13.19 -5.90 -5.77
N ARG A 82 14.19 -6.18 -6.60
CA ARG A 82 14.00 -7.03 -7.77
C ARG A 82 15.27 -7.79 -8.10
N VAL A 83 15.14 -9.10 -8.29
CA VAL A 83 16.23 -9.92 -8.82
C VAL A 83 16.34 -9.69 -10.34
N PRO A 84 17.54 -9.42 -10.88
CA PRO A 84 17.74 -9.36 -12.32
C PRO A 84 17.29 -10.67 -12.97
N GLN A 85 16.31 -10.61 -13.88
CA GLN A 85 15.83 -11.78 -14.61
C GLN A 85 16.33 -11.77 -16.04
N LEU A 86 16.68 -12.96 -16.56
CA LEU A 86 16.81 -13.19 -18.00
C LEU A 86 15.40 -13.12 -18.61
N VAL A 87 14.96 -11.90 -18.90
CA VAL A 87 13.83 -11.51 -19.76
C VAL A 87 12.70 -12.55 -19.86
N THR A 88 11.69 -12.40 -19.00
CA THR A 88 10.31 -12.73 -19.36
C THR A 88 9.52 -11.42 -19.36
N LYS A 89 9.30 -10.85 -20.55
CA LYS A 89 8.43 -9.68 -20.72
C LYS A 89 6.97 -10.14 -20.60
N LEU A 90 6.52 -10.42 -19.38
CA LEU A 90 5.08 -10.40 -19.11
C LEU A 90 4.68 -8.93 -18.92
N ALA A 91 3.65 -8.49 -19.63
CA ALA A 91 3.07 -7.18 -19.37
C ALA A 91 2.34 -7.24 -18.04
N ASP A 92 2.80 -6.44 -17.08
CA ASP A 92 2.18 -6.27 -15.77
C ASP A 92 2.05 -4.77 -15.50
N HIS A 93 0.83 -4.32 -15.23
CA HIS A 93 0.48 -2.92 -15.08
C HIS A 93 -0.47 -2.77 -13.90
N THR A 94 -0.19 -1.81 -13.02
CA THR A 94 -1.05 -1.43 -11.90
C THR A 94 -1.31 0.07 -11.96
N LEU A 95 -2.57 0.48 -11.82
CA LEU A 95 -2.99 1.87 -11.71
C LEU A 95 -3.66 2.09 -10.35
N GLU A 96 -3.20 3.08 -9.60
CA GLU A 96 -3.79 3.50 -8.33
C GLU A 96 -4.31 4.94 -8.46
N ILE A 97 -5.58 5.17 -8.11
CA ILE A 97 -6.19 6.50 -8.03
C ILE A 97 -6.53 6.77 -6.57
N LEU A 98 -5.76 7.65 -5.94
CA LEU A 98 -5.88 8.00 -4.53
C LEU A 98 -6.55 9.37 -4.42
N MET A 99 -7.75 9.42 -3.86
CA MET A 99 -8.57 10.63 -3.80
C MET A 99 -8.75 11.09 -2.34
N THR A 100 -8.71 12.40 -2.14
CA THR A 100 -9.08 13.08 -0.89
C THR A 100 -10.07 14.20 -1.22
N ASP A 101 -10.73 14.75 -0.20
CA ASP A 101 -11.64 15.89 -0.35
C ASP A 101 -12.75 15.63 -1.39
N LEU A 102 -13.33 14.43 -1.32
CA LEU A 102 -14.48 14.05 -2.13
C LEU A 102 -15.72 14.88 -1.73
N ASP A 103 -16.60 15.09 -2.70
CA ASP A 103 -17.85 15.82 -2.51
C ASP A 103 -18.74 15.17 -1.43
N GLU A 104 -19.33 16.00 -0.56
CA GLU A 104 -20.10 15.52 0.59
C GLU A 104 -21.37 14.76 0.20
N ASP A 105 -22.05 15.15 -0.90
CA ASP A 105 -23.24 14.45 -1.38
C ASP A 105 -22.86 13.07 -1.92
N VAL A 106 -21.69 12.95 -2.57
CA VAL A 106 -21.14 11.67 -3.00
C VAL A 106 -20.78 10.80 -1.80
N LEU A 107 -20.12 11.35 -0.78
CA LEU A 107 -19.75 10.63 0.44
C LEU A 107 -20.98 10.14 1.24
N HIS A 108 -22.06 10.92 1.26
CA HIS A 108 -23.29 10.58 1.96
C HIS A 108 -23.86 9.21 1.53
N THR A 109 -23.68 8.85 0.26
CA THR A 109 -24.07 7.53 -0.31
C THR A 109 -23.43 6.33 0.42
N PHE A 110 -22.30 6.53 1.10
CA PHE A 110 -21.56 5.47 1.81
C PHE A 110 -21.85 5.44 3.32
N THR A 111 -22.92 6.09 3.77
CA THR A 111 -23.36 6.11 5.17
C THR A 111 -24.47 5.09 5.41
N LYS A 112 -24.68 4.73 6.68
CA LYS A 112 -25.81 3.87 7.09
C LYS A 112 -27.17 4.57 7.03
N ASP A 113 -27.18 5.90 6.94
CA ASP A 113 -28.40 6.68 6.81
C ASP A 113 -28.91 6.64 5.36
N ALA A 114 -28.00 6.55 4.39
CA ALA A 114 -28.32 6.44 2.96
C ALA A 114 -28.49 4.99 2.49
N CYS A 115 -27.66 4.06 2.97
CA CYS A 115 -27.63 2.67 2.49
C CYS A 115 -27.67 1.64 3.62
N GLU A 116 -28.36 0.52 3.38
CA GLU A 116 -28.39 -0.59 4.34
C GLU A 116 -27.09 -1.42 4.33
N ASN A 117 -26.48 -1.60 3.16
CA ASN A 117 -25.32 -2.47 2.97
C ASN A 117 -24.50 -2.09 1.72
N GLY A 118 -23.35 -2.74 1.52
CA GLY A 118 -22.45 -2.40 0.41
C GLY A 118 -23.02 -2.64 -0.99
N LYS A 119 -23.98 -3.56 -1.15
CA LYS A 119 -24.64 -3.78 -2.45
C LYS A 119 -25.51 -2.58 -2.80
N ASP A 120 -26.27 -2.09 -1.83
CA ASP A 120 -27.12 -0.91 -1.94
C ASP A 120 -26.29 0.37 -2.27
N CYS A 121 -25.16 0.58 -1.58
CA CYS A 121 -24.22 1.66 -1.91
C CYS A 121 -23.73 1.60 -3.37
N THR A 122 -23.55 0.40 -3.91
CA THR A 122 -23.06 0.21 -5.28
C THR A 122 -24.13 0.52 -6.31
N GLU A 123 -25.38 0.14 -6.05
CA GLU A 123 -26.51 0.39 -6.96
C GLU A 123 -26.86 1.88 -7.01
N MET A 124 -26.96 2.55 -5.86
CA MET A 124 -27.28 3.99 -5.78
C MET A 124 -26.27 4.90 -6.48
N GLN A 125 -25.00 4.50 -6.60
CA GLN A 125 -24.00 5.29 -7.32
C GLN A 125 -24.33 5.46 -8.81
N TYR A 126 -25.01 4.49 -9.42
CA TYR A 126 -25.36 4.56 -10.85
C TYR A 126 -26.60 5.42 -11.11
N ASP A 127 -27.47 5.58 -10.12
CA ASP A 127 -28.70 6.37 -10.25
C ASP A 127 -28.46 7.88 -10.11
N ASN A 128 -27.32 8.28 -9.56
CA ASN A 128 -26.92 9.68 -9.36
C ASN A 128 -26.07 10.27 -10.51
N VAL A 129 -25.93 9.55 -11.65
CA VAL A 129 -25.13 9.96 -12.83
C VAL A 129 -26.01 10.20 -14.05
#